data_AF-A0ABD6X952-F1
#
_entry.id   AF-A0ABD6X952-F1
#
_cell.length_a   1.000
_cell.length_b   1.000
_cell.length_c   1.000
_cell.angle_alpha   90.00
_cell.angle_beta   90.00
_cell.angle_gamma   90.00
#
_symmetry.space_group_name_H-M   'P 1'
#
loop_
_entity.id
_entity.type
_entity.pdbx_description
1 polymer ?
#
loop_
_entity_poly.entity_id
_entity_poly.type
_entity_poly.pdbx_seq_one_letter_code
_entity_poly.pdbx_strand_id
1 'polypeptide(L)'
;MAAITLAETKAYLRVDNTVEDDLITKLIGSATATVENVLRQPLSAFDPLPDDIHTAILYTIAYLYEYRETADFDAMIKFLRAILAPY
;
A
#
# COMPACT_ATOMS: atom_id res chain seq x y z
N MET A 1 -12.95 7.81 -3.56
CA MET A 1 -11.60 8.15 -4.06
C MET A 1 -10.69 7.00 -3.66
N ALA A 2 -9.96 6.41 -4.61
CA ALA A 2 -8.87 5.51 -4.24
C ALA A 2 -7.73 6.39 -3.70
N ALA A 3 -7.19 6.05 -2.52
CA ALA A 3 -6.10 6.79 -1.90
C ALA A 3 -4.84 6.86 -2.80
N ILE A 4 -4.69 5.88 -3.71
CA ILE A 4 -3.59 5.74 -4.66
C ILE A 4 -4.14 5.31 -6.01
N THR A 5 -3.56 5.82 -7.11
CA THR A 5 -3.97 5.45 -8.47
C THR A 5 -3.15 4.30 -9.05
N LEU A 6 -3.71 3.58 -10.03
CA LEU A 6 -2.98 2.52 -10.76
C LEU A 6 -1.74 3.08 -11.47
N ALA A 7 -1.87 4.24 -12.13
CA ALA A 7 -0.77 4.86 -12.87
C ALA A 7 0.41 5.23 -11.95
N GLU A 8 0.11 5.80 -10.80
CA GLU A 8 1.11 6.10 -9.76
C GLU A 8 1.78 4.85 -9.21
N THR A 9 0.99 3.83 -8.89
CA THR A 9 1.51 2.54 -8.41
C THR A 9 2.45 1.92 -9.44
N LYS A 10 2.08 1.95 -10.73
CA LYS A 10 2.92 1.44 -11.82
C LYS A 10 4.22 2.21 -11.94
N ALA A 11 4.17 3.54 -11.83
CA ALA A 11 5.37 4.37 -11.81
C ALA A 11 6.29 4.02 -10.63
N TYR A 12 5.71 3.77 -9.45
CA TYR A 12 6.45 3.34 -8.26
C TYR A 12 7.10 1.97 -8.42
N LEU A 13 6.37 0.99 -8.97
CA LEU A 13 6.85 -0.37 -9.23
C LEU A 13 7.75 -0.49 -10.47
N ARG A 14 7.90 0.59 -11.26
CA ARG A 14 8.62 0.61 -12.54
C ARG A 14 8.05 -0.41 -13.54
N VAL A 15 6.73 -0.52 -13.59
CA VAL A 15 5.99 -1.41 -14.51
C VAL A 15 5.43 -0.60 -15.67
N ASP A 16 6.02 -0.78 -16.86
CA ASP A 16 5.62 -0.04 -18.07
C ASP A 16 4.53 -0.73 -18.91
N ASN A 17 4.33 -2.05 -18.68
CA ASN A 17 3.35 -2.84 -19.43
C ASN A 17 1.97 -2.83 -18.76
N THR A 18 0.95 -3.34 -19.43
CA THR A 18 -0.44 -3.41 -18.93
C THR A 18 -0.88 -4.83 -18.55
N VAL A 19 0.02 -5.81 -18.60
CA VAL A 19 -0.30 -7.23 -18.37
C VAL A 19 -0.69 -7.46 -16.91
N GLU A 20 -0.06 -6.71 -16.00
CA GLU A 20 -0.23 -6.86 -14.56
C GLU A 20 -1.20 -5.82 -13.96
N ASP A 21 -1.92 -5.04 -14.78
CA ASP A 21 -2.82 -3.98 -14.30
C ASP A 21 -3.91 -4.52 -13.34
N ASP A 22 -4.50 -5.67 -13.67
CA ASP A 22 -5.49 -6.34 -12.83
C ASP A 22 -4.89 -6.83 -11.50
N LEU A 23 -3.64 -7.31 -11.54
CA LEU A 23 -2.93 -7.74 -10.33
C LEU A 23 -2.63 -6.54 -9.44
N ILE A 24 -2.04 -5.49 -10.01
CA ILE A 24 -1.68 -4.26 -9.29
C ILE A 24 -2.92 -3.61 -8.68
N THR A 25 -4.05 -3.59 -9.40
CA THR A 25 -5.32 -3.09 -8.87
C THR A 25 -5.79 -3.87 -7.63
N LYS A 26 -5.67 -5.20 -7.65
CA LYS A 26 -5.97 -6.03 -6.47
C LYS A 26 -5.01 -5.75 -5.32
N LEU A 27 -3.72 -5.59 -5.61
CA LEU A 27 -2.70 -5.26 -4.60
C LEU A 27 -2.95 -3.89 -3.95
N ILE A 28 -3.38 -2.88 -4.71
CA ILE A 28 -3.78 -1.57 -4.16
C ILE A 28 -4.91 -1.76 -3.13
N GLY A 29 -5.92 -2.55 -3.46
CA GLY A 29 -7.02 -2.87 -2.55
C GLY A 29 -6.55 -3.58 -1.28
N SER A 30 -5.73 -4.63 -1.42
CA SER A 30 -5.18 -5.38 -0.28
C SER A 30 -4.25 -4.53 0.60
N ALA A 31 -3.41 -3.70 0.01
CA ALA A 31 -2.51 -2.80 0.72
C ALA A 31 -3.29 -1.73 1.49
N THR A 32 -4.30 -1.13 0.86
CA THR A 32 -5.21 -0.16 1.50
C THR A 32 -5.87 -0.77 2.74
N ALA A 33 -6.50 -1.94 2.59
CA ALA A 33 -7.12 -2.64 3.71
C ALA A 33 -6.12 -3.00 4.82
N THR A 34 -4.89 -3.35 4.45
CA THR A 34 -3.82 -3.67 5.43
C THR A 34 -3.43 -2.44 6.25
N VAL A 35 -3.26 -1.29 5.60
CA VAL A 35 -2.94 -0.03 6.27
C VAL A 35 -4.10 0.44 7.16
N GLU A 36 -5.35 0.33 6.70
CA GLU A 36 -6.54 0.60 7.52
C GLU A 36 -6.62 -0.31 8.74
N ASN A 37 -6.30 -1.60 8.59
CA ASN A 37 -6.26 -2.55 9.70
C ASN A 37 -5.18 -2.20 10.74
N VAL A 38 -4.03 -1.69 10.30
CA VAL A 38 -2.96 -1.24 11.20
C VAL A 38 -3.37 0.06 11.93
N LEU A 39 -3.97 1.00 11.20
CA LEU A 39 -4.48 2.27 11.74
C LEU A 39 -5.74 2.09 12.62
N ARG A 40 -6.48 1.00 12.44
CA ARG A 40 -7.81 0.74 13.04
C ARG A 40 -8.85 1.82 12.73
N GLN A 41 -8.68 2.52 11.62
CA GLN A 41 -9.60 3.53 11.11
C GLN A 41 -9.54 3.56 9.58
N PRO A 42 -10.64 3.93 8.91
CA PRO A 42 -10.67 3.99 7.45
C PRO A 42 -9.81 5.16 6.94
N LEU A 43 -9.20 5.00 5.76
CA LEU A 43 -8.43 6.08 5.13
C LEU A 43 -9.29 7.29 4.78
N SER A 44 -10.61 7.11 4.63
CA SER A 44 -11.57 8.19 4.43
C SER A 44 -11.68 9.15 5.62
N ALA A 45 -11.12 8.80 6.79
CA ALA A 45 -11.03 9.71 7.94
C ALA A 45 -9.98 10.81 7.75
N PHE A 46 -9.10 10.68 6.75
CA PHE A 46 -8.04 11.64 6.45
C PHE A 46 -8.37 12.43 5.19
N ASP A 47 -8.50 13.76 5.32
CA ASP A 47 -8.65 14.69 4.20
C ASP A 47 -7.89 16.00 4.50
N PRO A 48 -6.73 16.25 3.88
CA PRO A 48 -6.03 15.40 2.90
C PRO A 48 -5.37 14.17 3.54
N LEU A 49 -5.07 13.15 2.72
CA LEU A 49 -4.31 11.97 3.16
C LEU A 49 -2.86 12.37 3.48
N PRO A 50 -2.35 12.08 4.69
CA PRO A 50 -0.95 12.34 5.04
C PRO A 50 0.04 11.56 4.18
N ASP A 51 1.17 12.19 3.86
CA ASP A 51 2.23 11.61 3.03
C ASP A 51 2.82 10.31 3.62
N ASP A 52 2.82 10.18 4.96
CA ASP A 52 3.27 8.98 5.66
C ASP A 52 2.36 7.78 5.37
N ILE A 53 1.04 8.00 5.41
CA ILE A 53 0.04 6.98 5.11
C ILE A 53 0.10 6.62 3.62
N HIS A 54 0.24 7.62 2.76
CA HIS A 54 0.43 7.42 1.33
C HIS A 54 1.65 6.52 1.05
N THR A 55 2.80 6.85 1.66
CA THR A 55 4.04 6.07 1.55
C THR A 55 3.90 4.66 2.10
N ALA A 56 3.18 4.49 3.22
CA ALA A 56 2.92 3.18 3.82
C ALA A 56 2.14 2.25 2.89
N ILE A 57 1.16 2.77 2.14
CA ILE A 57 0.40 2.00 1.17
C ILE A 57 1.30 1.61 -0.02
N LEU A 58 2.06 2.54 -0.60
CA LEU A 58 3.01 2.24 -1.69
C LEU A 58 4.03 1.17 -1.29
N TYR A 59 4.59 1.27 -0.09
CA TYR A 59 5.52 0.29 0.45
C TYR A 59 4.87 -1.10 0.55
N THR A 60 3.64 -1.16 1.08
CA THR A 60 2.90 -2.42 1.20
C THR A 60 2.62 -3.04 -0.17
N ILE A 61 2.27 -2.22 -1.17
CA ILE A 61 2.04 -2.72 -2.53
C ILE A 61 3.31 -3.32 -3.12
N ALA A 62 4.44 -2.62 -3.03
CA ALA A 62 5.72 -3.13 -3.54
C ALA A 62 6.14 -4.42 -2.83
N TYR A 63 5.96 -4.48 -1.52
CA TYR A 63 6.27 -5.68 -0.75
C TYR A 63 5.45 -6.89 -1.21
N LEU A 64 4.13 -6.72 -1.36
CA LEU A 64 3.26 -7.80 -1.84
C LEU A 64 3.55 -8.19 -3.29
N TYR A 65 3.98 -7.23 -4.11
CA TYR A 65 4.32 -7.46 -5.51
C TYR A 65 5.61 -8.26 -5.68
N GLU A 66 6.65 -7.95 -4.89
CA GLU A 66 7.96 -8.60 -4.92
C GLU A 66 7.95 -9.97 -4.24
N TYR A 67 7.34 -10.08 -3.05
CA TYR A 67 7.37 -11.30 -2.23
C TYR A 67 6.11 -12.13 -2.40
N ARG A 68 6.00 -12.83 -3.55
CA ARG A 68 4.81 -13.62 -3.91
C ARG A 68 4.71 -14.97 -3.21
N GLU A 69 5.83 -15.56 -2.79
CA GLU A 69 5.88 -16.94 -2.27
C GLU A 69 6.35 -17.05 -0.81
N THR A 70 7.15 -16.09 -0.35
CA THR A 70 7.85 -16.16 0.95
C THR A 70 7.83 -14.82 1.70
N ALA A 71 6.69 -14.12 1.66
CA ALA A 71 6.56 -12.85 2.36
C ALA A 71 6.73 -13.00 3.88
N ASP A 72 7.76 -12.37 4.43
CA ASP A 72 7.87 -12.16 5.87
C ASP A 72 7.00 -10.94 6.25
N PHE A 73 5.76 -11.21 6.64
CA PHE A 73 4.84 -10.15 7.04
C PHE A 73 5.25 -9.45 8.34
N ASP A 74 6.11 -10.03 9.17
CA ASP A 74 6.49 -9.42 10.46
C ASP A 74 7.32 -8.15 10.24
N ALA A 75 8.29 -8.19 9.32
CA ALA A 75 9.09 -7.02 8.96
C ALA A 75 8.22 -5.88 8.36
N MET A 76 7.29 -6.24 7.47
CA MET A 76 6.35 -5.30 6.86
C MET A 76 5.46 -4.64 7.91
N ILE A 77 4.84 -5.42 8.80
CA ILE A 77 3.97 -4.91 9.85
C ILE A 77 4.74 -4.03 10.85
N LYS A 78 6.00 -4.37 11.16
CA LYS A 78 6.86 -3.52 12.02
C LYS A 78 7.08 -2.14 11.41
N PHE A 79 7.41 -2.08 10.12
CA PHE A 79 7.57 -0.80 9.42
C PHE A 79 6.26 0.00 9.41
N LEU A 80 5.14 -0.65 9.07
CA LEU A 80 3.83 0.00 9.06
C LEU A 80 3.47 0.58 10.42
N ARG A 81 3.69 -0.17 11.51
CA ARG A 81 3.45 0.34 12.86
C ARG A 81 4.34 1.52 13.22
N ALA A 82 5.58 1.57 12.73
CA ALA A 82 6.51 2.65 13.03
C ALA A 82 6.14 3.95 12.29
N ILE A 83 5.83 3.88 11.00
CA ILE A 83 5.48 5.06 10.19
C ILE A 83 4.08 5.57 10.51
N LEU A 84 3.17 4.68 10.91
CA LEU A 84 1.78 5.03 11.22
C LEU A 84 1.56 5.36 12.70
N ALA A 85 2.58 5.22 13.56
CA ALA A 85 2.49 5.51 14.99
C ALA A 85 1.93 6.91 15.37
N PRO A 86 2.11 7.97 14.56
CA PRO A 86 1.54 9.29 14.85
C PRO A 86 0.02 9.41 14.65
N TYR A 87 -0.62 8.43 14.00
CA TYR A 87 -2.03 8.46 13.56
C TYR A 87 -2.90 7.45 14.31
#